data_AF-A0AA39V1B9-F1
#
_entry.id   AF-A0AA39V1B9-F1
#
_cell.length_a   1.000
_cell.length_b   1.000
_cell.length_c   1.000
_cell.angle_alpha   90.00
_cell.angle_beta   90.00
_cell.angle_gamma   90.00
#
_symmetry.space_group_name_H-M   'P 1'
#
loop_
_entity.id
_entity.type
_entity.pdbx_description
1 polymer ?
#
loop_
_entity_poly.entity_id
_entity_poly.type
_entity_poly.pdbx_seq_one_letter_code
_entity_poly.pdbx_strand_id
1 'polypeptide(L)'
;MPGRAGRNKNKDPFYYWNYVAITKPEAQALASRLGLDFPAGLQDAPKSGLIYPIRRLIITSEDTPANYTTLLGPLWSTKTQSIIHETRIQVLLCPPPGSPDHKLSEHLDAGSPRWTPRAPNAEEEIEIGKVREMKERVAGQTGERKDVESKDIREILMGMGGNWVDNLPALEKAMNSTDQGVGR
;
A
#
# COMPACT_ATOMS: atom_id res chain seq x y z
N MET A 1 -21.68 3.72 -38.12
CA MET A 1 -21.44 3.24 -36.75
C MET A 1 -20.04 3.68 -36.33
N PRO A 2 -19.85 4.49 -35.27
CA PRO A 2 -18.51 4.90 -34.86
C PRO A 2 -17.84 3.77 -34.06
N GLY A 3 -16.63 3.42 -34.48
CA GLY A 3 -15.82 2.34 -33.92
C GLY A 3 -15.40 2.59 -32.48
N ARG A 4 -15.54 1.57 -31.63
CA ARG A 4 -15.08 1.56 -30.24
C ARG A 4 -13.54 1.58 -30.27
N ALA A 5 -12.93 2.72 -29.93
CA ALA A 5 -11.48 2.83 -29.79
C ALA A 5 -10.97 1.73 -28.85
N GLY A 6 -10.13 0.82 -29.37
CA GLY A 6 -9.51 -0.23 -28.59
C GLY A 6 -8.69 0.40 -27.47
N ARG A 7 -9.10 0.21 -26.21
CA ARG A 7 -8.26 0.53 -25.05
C ARG A 7 -6.92 -0.20 -25.25
N ASN A 8 -5.86 0.54 -25.48
CA ASN A 8 -4.52 -0.02 -25.66
C ASN A 8 -4.06 -0.63 -24.34
N LYS A 9 -4.32 -1.93 -24.16
CA LYS A 9 -4.03 -2.70 -22.93
C LYS A 9 -2.55 -2.59 -22.53
N ASN A 10 -1.65 -2.43 -23.51
CA ASN A 10 -0.20 -2.28 -23.27
C ASN A 10 0.17 -1.01 -22.50
N LYS A 11 -0.75 -0.06 -22.34
CA LYS A 11 -0.53 1.16 -21.57
C LYS A 11 -1.17 1.12 -20.18
N ASP A 12 -1.88 0.05 -19.85
CA ASP A 12 -2.47 -0.12 -18.52
C ASP A 12 -1.44 -0.67 -17.53
N PRO A 13 -1.18 -0.03 -16.37
CA PRO A 13 -0.13 -0.47 -15.46
C PRO A 13 -0.30 -1.90 -14.95
N PHE A 14 -1.54 -2.32 -14.71
CA PHE A 14 -1.83 -3.68 -14.25
C PHE A 14 -1.47 -4.70 -15.34
N TYR A 15 -1.93 -4.46 -16.58
CA TYR A 15 -1.54 -5.31 -17.70
C TYR A 15 -0.02 -5.28 -17.95
N TYR A 16 0.60 -4.11 -17.85
CA TYR A 16 2.03 -3.95 -18.09
C TYR A 16 2.85 -4.77 -17.09
N TRP A 17 2.57 -4.65 -15.80
CA TRP A 17 3.23 -5.43 -14.75
C TRP A 17 3.10 -6.95 -14.99
N ASN A 18 1.88 -7.40 -15.30
CA ASN A 18 1.59 -8.83 -15.40
C ASN A 18 2.13 -9.49 -16.68
N TYR A 19 2.23 -8.75 -17.80
CA TYR A 19 2.48 -9.36 -19.10
C TYR A 19 3.62 -8.71 -19.90
N VAL A 20 3.91 -7.43 -19.69
CA VAL A 20 4.89 -6.70 -20.52
C VAL A 20 6.24 -6.60 -19.82
N ALA A 21 6.27 -6.18 -18.55
CA ALA A 21 7.50 -5.97 -17.80
C ALA A 21 8.39 -7.22 -17.76
N ILE A 22 7.80 -8.42 -17.61
CA ILE A 22 8.54 -9.70 -17.63
C ILE A 22 9.34 -9.93 -18.92
N THR A 23 8.97 -9.31 -20.04
CA THR A 23 9.65 -9.46 -21.34
C THR A 23 10.79 -8.44 -21.55
N LYS A 24 10.97 -7.50 -20.62
CA LYS A 24 11.92 -6.39 -20.72
C LYS A 24 13.19 -6.70 -19.91
N PRO A 25 14.38 -6.77 -20.53
CA PRO A 25 15.62 -7.04 -19.80
C PRO A 25 15.89 -6.07 -18.65
N GLU A 26 15.58 -4.79 -18.83
CA GLU A 26 15.73 -3.75 -17.82
C GLU A 26 14.80 -3.97 -16.62
N ALA A 27 13.58 -4.45 -16.84
CA ALA A 27 12.64 -4.76 -15.78
C ALA A 27 13.00 -6.06 -15.07
N GLN A 28 13.51 -7.07 -15.78
CA GLN A 28 14.05 -8.29 -15.18
C GLN A 28 15.25 -7.99 -14.27
N ALA A 29 16.17 -7.15 -14.73
CA ALA A 29 17.32 -6.73 -13.93
C ALA A 29 16.89 -5.97 -12.67
N LEU A 30 15.95 -5.03 -12.82
CA LEU A 30 15.39 -4.29 -11.69
C LEU A 30 14.66 -5.22 -10.72
N ALA A 31 13.81 -6.11 -11.21
CA ALA A 31 13.07 -7.07 -10.39
C ALA A 31 14.02 -7.98 -9.59
N SER A 32 15.06 -8.52 -10.23
CA SER A 32 16.09 -9.32 -9.56
C SER A 32 16.80 -8.53 -8.45
N ARG A 33 17.21 -7.29 -8.73
CA ARG A 33 17.83 -6.40 -7.73
C ARG A 33 16.92 -6.12 -6.54
N LEU A 34 15.62 -6.03 -6.78
CA LEU A 34 14.60 -5.76 -5.79
C LEU A 34 14.06 -7.02 -5.09
N GLY A 35 14.46 -8.23 -5.51
CA GLY A 35 13.89 -9.49 -5.04
C GLY A 35 12.42 -9.70 -5.42
N LEU A 36 11.98 -9.13 -6.55
CA LEU A 36 10.62 -9.30 -7.08
C LEU A 36 10.53 -10.54 -7.97
N ASP A 37 9.44 -11.28 -7.80
CA ASP A 37 9.02 -12.29 -8.77
C ASP A 37 7.91 -11.74 -9.65
N PHE A 38 8.06 -11.87 -10.97
CA PHE A 38 6.95 -11.56 -11.86
C PHE A 38 5.82 -12.59 -11.70
N PRO A 39 4.55 -12.17 -11.78
CA PRO A 39 3.41 -13.07 -11.65
C PRO A 39 3.26 -14.04 -12.83
N ALA A 40 4.05 -13.90 -13.90
CA ALA A 40 4.05 -14.78 -15.09
C ALA A 40 2.64 -15.06 -15.66
N GLY A 41 1.73 -14.09 -15.57
CA GLY A 41 0.33 -14.23 -16.02
C GLY A 41 -0.63 -14.94 -15.07
N LEU A 42 -0.21 -15.29 -13.85
CA LEU A 42 -1.08 -15.83 -12.80
C LEU A 42 -1.94 -14.70 -12.21
N GLN A 43 -3.17 -14.56 -12.71
CA GLN A 43 -4.06 -13.44 -12.36
C GLN A 43 -4.45 -13.40 -10.87
N ASP A 44 -4.46 -14.54 -10.17
CA ASP A 44 -4.97 -14.65 -8.80
C ASP A 44 -3.87 -14.71 -7.72
N ALA A 45 -2.59 -14.58 -8.09
CA ALA A 45 -1.52 -14.53 -7.10
C ALA A 45 -1.49 -13.15 -6.41
N PRO A 46 -1.22 -13.04 -5.09
CA PRO A 46 -1.03 -11.74 -4.43
C PRO A 46 0.00 -10.82 -5.11
N LYS A 47 0.95 -11.43 -5.83
CA LYS A 47 1.99 -10.75 -6.63
C LYS A 47 1.49 -10.17 -7.97
N SER A 48 0.25 -10.46 -8.40
CA SER A 48 -0.35 -9.91 -9.62
C SER A 48 -0.85 -8.46 -9.44
N GLY A 49 -1.12 -8.06 -8.20
CA GLY A 49 -1.53 -6.71 -7.83
C GLY A 49 -0.40 -5.68 -7.93
N LEU A 50 -0.76 -4.43 -8.20
CA LEU A 50 0.20 -3.32 -8.33
C LEU A 50 0.89 -2.95 -7.01
N ILE A 51 0.26 -3.26 -5.87
CA ILE A 51 0.84 -2.97 -4.55
C ILE A 51 2.17 -3.71 -4.38
N TYR A 52 2.32 -4.93 -4.90
CA TYR A 52 3.55 -5.71 -4.75
C TYR A 52 4.80 -5.02 -5.33
N PRO A 53 4.87 -4.70 -6.64
CA PRO A 53 6.02 -3.97 -7.20
C PRO A 53 6.16 -2.55 -6.63
N ILE A 54 5.06 -1.84 -6.37
CA ILE A 54 5.09 -0.48 -5.80
C ILE A 54 5.71 -0.51 -4.40
N ARG A 55 5.21 -1.38 -3.52
CA ARG A 55 5.72 -1.55 -2.17
C ARG A 55 7.20 -1.91 -2.19
N ARG A 56 7.61 -2.81 -3.08
CA ARG A 56 9.03 -3.19 -3.15
C ARG A 56 9.95 -2.02 -3.52
N LEU A 57 9.53 -1.17 -4.46
CA LEU A 57 10.26 0.05 -4.79
C LEU A 57 10.36 0.98 -3.56
N ILE A 58 9.27 1.17 -2.82
CA ILE A 58 9.22 2.04 -1.65
C ILE A 58 10.14 1.54 -0.53
N ILE A 59 10.02 0.26 -0.15
CA ILE A 59 10.73 -0.30 1.01
C ILE A 59 12.23 -0.41 0.76
N THR A 60 12.68 -0.39 -0.50
CA THR A 60 14.10 -0.42 -0.88
C THR A 60 14.66 0.96 -1.24
N SER A 61 13.84 2.02 -1.10
CA SER A 61 14.11 3.40 -1.52
C SER A 61 14.51 3.53 -3.00
N GLU A 62 13.88 2.74 -3.85
CA GLU A 62 14.03 2.76 -5.30
C GLU A 62 12.79 3.32 -6.03
N ASP A 63 11.88 3.98 -5.31
CA ASP A 63 10.63 4.56 -5.81
C ASP A 63 10.81 5.83 -6.66
N THR A 64 11.56 5.71 -7.74
CA THR A 64 11.81 6.79 -8.71
C THR A 64 10.84 6.73 -9.90
N PRO A 65 10.55 7.85 -10.58
CA PRO A 65 9.74 7.85 -11.80
C PRO A 65 10.26 6.90 -12.89
N ALA A 66 11.58 6.76 -13.01
CA ALA A 66 12.21 5.85 -13.96
C ALA A 66 11.89 4.39 -13.62
N ASN A 67 12.10 3.97 -12.36
CA ASN A 67 11.82 2.60 -11.93
C ASN A 67 10.32 2.26 -11.98
N TYR A 68 9.44 3.21 -11.62
CA TYR A 68 8.01 3.03 -11.81
C TYR A 68 7.65 2.83 -13.29
N THR A 69 8.24 3.63 -14.19
CA THR A 69 8.02 3.46 -15.63
C THR A 69 8.52 2.10 -16.11
N THR A 70 9.65 1.62 -15.60
CA THR A 70 10.21 0.31 -15.94
C THR A 70 9.30 -0.85 -15.55
N LEU A 71 8.70 -0.83 -14.35
CA LEU A 71 7.87 -1.94 -13.87
C LEU A 71 6.39 -1.81 -14.23
N LEU A 72 5.87 -0.59 -14.32
CA LEU A 72 4.44 -0.29 -14.44
C LEU A 72 4.08 0.35 -15.79
N GLY A 73 5.06 0.62 -16.64
CA GLY A 73 4.85 1.22 -17.96
C GLY A 73 4.58 2.74 -17.91
N PRO A 74 4.51 3.39 -19.08
CA PRO A 74 4.60 4.85 -19.20
C PRO A 74 3.39 5.64 -18.68
N LEU A 75 2.24 4.99 -18.42
CA LEU A 75 1.05 5.67 -17.87
C LEU A 75 0.85 5.46 -16.37
N TRP A 76 1.85 4.93 -15.66
CA TRP A 76 1.77 4.67 -14.22
C TRP A 76 1.30 5.92 -13.46
N SER A 77 1.88 7.09 -13.77
CA SER A 77 1.65 8.34 -13.06
C SER A 77 0.21 8.86 -13.13
N THR A 78 -0.59 8.39 -14.08
CA THR A 78 -2.01 8.80 -14.18
C THR A 78 -2.96 7.89 -13.41
N LYS A 79 -2.52 6.69 -13.05
CA LYS A 79 -3.40 5.62 -12.58
C LYS A 79 -3.00 5.03 -11.23
N THR A 80 -1.75 5.23 -10.80
CA THR A 80 -1.22 4.55 -9.61
C THR A 80 -0.77 5.52 -8.53
N GLN A 81 -0.96 6.84 -8.68
CA GLN A 81 -0.50 7.82 -7.69
C GLN A 81 -1.15 7.63 -6.32
N SER A 82 -2.46 7.39 -6.27
CA SER A 82 -3.15 7.09 -5.01
C SER A 82 -2.62 5.81 -4.37
N ILE A 83 -2.42 4.75 -5.16
CA ILE A 83 -1.87 3.47 -4.67
C ILE A 83 -0.45 3.66 -4.13
N ILE A 84 0.39 4.42 -4.85
CA ILE A 84 1.76 4.74 -4.41
C ILE A 84 1.70 5.49 -3.09
N HIS A 85 0.93 6.57 -3.02
CA HIS A 85 0.78 7.38 -1.81
C HIS A 85 0.29 6.55 -0.63
N GLU A 86 -0.80 5.80 -0.78
CA GLU A 86 -1.35 4.94 0.26
C GLU A 86 -0.35 3.88 0.73
N THR A 87 0.37 3.24 -0.20
CA THR A 87 1.40 2.25 0.12
C THR A 87 2.55 2.89 0.87
N ARG A 88 2.95 4.13 0.52
CA ARG A 88 4.00 4.87 1.22
C ARG A 88 3.60 5.18 2.65
N ILE A 89 2.38 5.69 2.88
CA ILE A 89 1.87 5.92 4.23
C ILE A 89 1.85 4.61 5.03
N GLN A 90 1.36 3.52 4.45
CA GLN A 90 1.33 2.21 5.11
C GLN A 90 2.73 1.70 5.50
N VAL A 91 3.72 1.81 4.61
CA VAL A 91 5.12 1.43 4.88
C VAL A 91 5.70 2.28 6.02
N LEU A 92 5.47 3.59 6.00
CA LEU A 92 6.01 4.53 6.98
C LEU A 92 5.33 4.42 8.36
N LEU A 93 4.09 3.95 8.41
CA LEU A 93 3.40 3.64 9.67
C LEU A 93 4.01 2.45 10.41
N CYS A 94 4.74 1.57 9.70
CA CYS A 94 5.42 0.39 10.25
C CYS A 94 4.51 -0.42 11.21
N PRO A 95 3.43 -1.02 10.69
CA PRO A 95 2.44 -1.71 11.51
C PRO A 95 3.06 -2.85 12.34
N PRO A 96 2.68 -2.99 13.63
CA PRO A 96 3.24 -4.00 14.51
C PRO A 96 2.68 -5.40 14.20
N PRO A 97 3.38 -6.48 14.61
CA PRO A 97 2.86 -7.83 14.55
C PRO A 97 1.48 -7.96 15.20
N GLY A 98 0.58 -8.66 14.52
CA GLY A 98 -0.82 -8.83 14.92
C GLY A 98 -1.79 -7.77 14.38
N SER A 99 -1.30 -6.77 13.64
CA SER A 99 -2.18 -5.92 12.82
C SER A 99 -2.54 -6.58 11.49
N PRO A 100 -3.72 -6.29 10.91
CA PRO A 100 -4.05 -6.68 9.54
C PRO A 100 -2.98 -6.25 8.51
N ASP A 101 -2.55 -4.99 8.56
CA ASP A 101 -1.54 -4.45 7.65
C ASP A 101 -0.18 -5.15 7.77
N HIS A 102 0.21 -5.57 8.99
CA HIS A 102 1.45 -6.31 9.19
C HIS A 102 1.41 -7.66 8.49
N LYS A 103 0.28 -8.39 8.56
CA LYS A 103 0.14 -9.68 7.87
C LYS A 103 0.20 -9.55 6.35
N LEU A 104 -0.43 -8.51 5.80
CA LEU A 104 -0.28 -8.20 4.37
C LEU A 104 1.17 -7.85 4.03
N SER A 105 1.81 -7.02 4.85
CA SER A 105 3.21 -6.60 4.70
C SER A 105 4.17 -7.80 4.70
N GLU A 106 4.04 -8.70 5.67
CA GLU A 106 4.84 -9.93 5.79
C GLU A 106 4.85 -10.73 4.48
N HIS A 107 3.68 -10.88 3.85
CA HIS A 107 3.57 -11.60 2.58
C HIS A 107 4.21 -10.85 1.39
N LEU A 108 3.99 -9.53 1.29
CA LEU A 108 4.49 -8.72 0.17
C LEU A 108 6.00 -8.42 0.28
N ASP A 109 6.51 -8.37 1.50
CA ASP A 109 7.90 -8.02 1.79
C ASP A 109 8.81 -9.24 1.83
N ALA A 110 8.23 -10.45 1.79
CA ALA A 110 8.96 -11.70 1.69
C ALA A 110 9.97 -11.68 0.53
N GLY A 111 11.21 -12.03 0.84
CA GLY A 111 12.32 -12.02 -0.12
C GLY A 111 12.87 -10.62 -0.46
N SER A 112 12.44 -9.56 0.24
CA SER A 112 13.06 -8.24 0.07
C SER A 112 14.53 -8.27 0.54
N PRO A 113 15.47 -7.75 -0.26
CA PRO A 113 16.89 -7.75 0.11
C PRO A 113 17.21 -6.76 1.23
N ARG A 114 16.37 -5.73 1.41
CA ARG A 114 16.55 -4.69 2.43
C ARG A 114 15.25 -3.99 2.78
N TRP A 115 15.22 -3.39 3.96
CA TRP A 115 14.16 -2.50 4.42
C TRP A 115 14.77 -1.13 4.76
N THR A 116 14.77 -0.25 3.77
CA THR A 116 15.35 1.09 3.84
C THR A 116 14.43 2.11 3.15
N PRO A 117 13.15 2.26 3.55
CA PRO A 117 12.28 3.26 2.96
C PRO A 117 12.83 4.67 3.21
N ARG A 118 12.65 5.58 2.24
CA ARG A 118 12.98 7.00 2.44
C ARG A 118 12.15 7.60 3.58
N ALA A 119 12.70 8.61 4.25
CA ALA A 119 11.97 9.38 5.25
C ALA A 119 10.68 10.01 4.67
N PRO A 120 9.65 10.22 5.51
CA PRO A 120 8.45 10.96 5.13
C PRO A 120 8.81 12.37 4.66
N ASN A 121 8.07 12.86 3.67
CA ASN A 121 8.03 14.28 3.34
C ASN A 121 7.02 15.02 4.24
N ALA A 122 6.90 16.34 4.10
CA ALA A 122 6.03 17.14 4.96
C ALA A 122 4.54 16.75 4.89
N GLU A 123 4.04 16.40 3.71
CA GLU A 123 2.64 15.98 3.52
C GLU A 123 2.38 14.60 4.14
N GLU A 124 3.31 13.67 3.91
CA GLU A 124 3.29 12.32 4.48
C GLU A 124 3.35 12.38 6.01
N GLU A 125 4.19 13.24 6.59
CA GLU A 125 4.31 13.41 8.05
C GLU A 125 3.00 13.90 8.67
N ILE A 126 2.30 14.84 8.02
CA ILE A 126 0.99 15.33 8.48
C ILE A 126 -0.03 14.18 8.49
N GLU A 127 -0.09 13.38 7.42
CA GLU A 127 -1.04 12.26 7.35
C GLU A 127 -0.70 11.16 8.35
N ILE A 128 0.58 10.79 8.47
CA ILE A 128 1.07 9.82 9.46
C ILE A 128 0.73 10.30 10.88
N GLY A 129 0.90 11.59 11.16
CA GLY A 129 0.53 12.21 12.43
C GLY A 129 -0.95 12.01 12.76
N LYS A 130 -1.84 12.27 11.80
CA LYS A 130 -3.30 12.03 11.95
C LYS A 130 -3.62 10.57 12.23
N VAL A 131 -2.98 9.65 11.51
CA VAL A 131 -3.18 8.21 11.72
C VAL A 131 -2.68 7.80 13.10
N ARG A 132 -1.52 8.29 13.55
CA ARG A 132 -0.99 7.99 14.89
C ARG A 132 -1.91 8.50 16.01
N GLU A 133 -2.37 9.75 15.91
CA GLU A 133 -3.37 10.30 16.86
C GLU A 133 -4.63 9.42 16.89
N MET A 134 -5.08 8.97 15.72
CA MET A 134 -6.24 8.10 15.63
C MET A 134 -6.02 6.72 16.25
N LYS A 135 -4.81 6.15 16.12
CA LYS A 135 -4.44 4.90 16.80
C LYS A 135 -4.48 5.05 18.31
N GLU A 136 -4.03 6.19 18.84
CA GLU A 136 -4.11 6.47 20.28
C GLU A 136 -5.56 6.55 20.77
N ARG A 137 -6.45 7.17 19.98
CA ARG A 137 -7.89 7.18 20.28
C ARG A 137 -8.50 5.79 20.28
N VAL A 138 -8.18 4.97 19.26
CA VAL A 138 -8.63 3.57 19.18
C VAL A 138 -8.15 2.80 20.40
N ALA A 139 -6.87 2.90 20.74
CA ALA A 139 -6.29 2.22 21.91
C ALA A 139 -6.92 2.68 23.24
N GLY A 140 -7.20 3.98 23.39
CA GLY A 140 -7.89 4.51 24.56
C GLY A 140 -9.31 3.95 24.73
N GLN A 141 -10.00 3.68 23.61
CA GLN A 141 -11.35 3.15 23.59
C GLN A 141 -11.40 1.63 23.81
N THR A 142 -10.44 0.88 23.23
CA THR A 142 -10.36 -0.57 23.41
C THR A 142 -9.79 -0.97 24.76
N GLY A 143 -8.92 -0.14 25.34
CA GLY A 143 -8.17 -0.45 26.55
C GLY A 143 -7.20 -1.61 26.30
N GLU A 144 -7.21 -2.62 27.16
CA GLU A 144 -6.39 -3.83 26.99
C GLU A 144 -6.95 -4.81 25.92
N ARG A 145 -8.17 -4.57 25.42
CA ARG A 145 -8.76 -5.40 24.36
C ARG A 145 -8.02 -5.18 23.05
N LYS A 146 -7.89 -6.26 22.26
CA LYS A 146 -7.30 -6.24 20.92
C LYS A 146 -8.34 -6.08 19.81
N ASP A 147 -9.57 -6.50 20.09
CA ASP A 147 -10.66 -6.44 19.12
C ASP A 147 -11.35 -5.08 19.17
N VAL A 148 -11.48 -4.43 18.01
CA VAL A 148 -12.24 -3.20 17.84
C VAL A 148 -13.69 -3.55 17.51
N GLU A 149 -14.63 -3.25 18.41
CA GLU A 149 -16.05 -3.51 18.20
C GLU A 149 -16.76 -2.33 17.54
N SER A 150 -17.94 -2.56 16.94
CA SER A 150 -18.75 -1.49 16.34
C SER A 150 -19.13 -0.38 17.32
N LYS A 151 -19.26 -0.69 18.62
CA LYS A 151 -19.51 0.31 19.66
C LYS A 151 -18.32 1.26 19.82
N ASP A 152 -17.10 0.73 19.74
CA ASP A 152 -15.86 1.49 19.89
C ASP A 152 -15.72 2.48 18.72
N ILE A 153 -15.97 2.00 17.49
CA ILE A 153 -16.00 2.83 16.28
C ILE A 153 -17.04 3.95 16.44
N ARG A 154 -18.24 3.63 16.89
CA ARG A 154 -19.32 4.62 17.07
C ARG A 154 -18.93 5.69 18.09
N GLU A 155 -18.36 5.31 19.23
CA GLU A 155 -17.92 6.23 20.28
C GLU A 155 -16.79 7.15 19.80
N ILE A 156 -15.82 6.59 19.09
CA ILE A 156 -14.74 7.33 18.44
C ILE A 156 -15.29 8.36 17.45
N LEU A 157 -16.23 7.97 16.58
CA LEU A 157 -16.85 8.86 15.60
C LEU A 157 -17.70 9.95 16.27
N MET A 158 -18.46 9.63 17.32
CA MET A 158 -19.23 10.62 18.08
C MET A 158 -18.32 11.66 18.74
N GLY A 159 -17.15 11.25 19.23
CA GLY A 159 -16.13 12.13 19.80
C GLY A 159 -15.46 13.08 18.79
N MET A 160 -15.59 12.84 17.49
CA MET A 160 -15.06 13.72 16.43
C MET A 160 -16.00 14.86 16.05
N GLY A 161 -17.25 14.83 16.52
CA GLY A 161 -18.25 15.85 16.20
C GLY A 161 -18.64 15.87 14.71
N GLY A 162 -18.98 17.06 14.21
CA GLY A 162 -19.56 17.24 12.86
C GLY A 162 -18.64 16.88 11.68
N ASN A 163 -17.33 16.76 11.90
CA ASN A 163 -16.33 16.53 10.84
C ASN A 163 -15.82 15.08 10.81
N TRP A 164 -16.59 14.13 11.34
CA TRP A 164 -16.17 12.72 11.42
C TRP A 164 -15.89 12.09 10.05
N VAL A 165 -16.59 12.53 9.00
CA VAL A 165 -16.39 12.03 7.62
C VAL A 165 -14.96 12.27 7.14
N ASP A 166 -14.38 13.43 7.44
CA ASP A 166 -13.00 13.76 7.05
C ASP A 166 -11.94 12.92 7.77
N ASN A 167 -12.32 12.30 8.89
CA ASN A 167 -11.45 11.48 9.73
C ASN A 167 -11.58 9.98 9.43
N LEU A 168 -12.57 9.56 8.64
CA LEU A 168 -12.76 8.15 8.28
C LEU A 168 -11.52 7.51 7.65
N PRO A 169 -10.80 8.14 6.70
CA PRO A 169 -9.60 7.53 6.12
C PRO A 169 -8.50 7.30 7.18
N ALA A 170 -8.35 8.23 8.12
CA ALA A 170 -7.38 8.09 9.20
C ALA A 170 -7.78 6.99 10.19
N LEU A 171 -9.09 6.87 10.49
CA LEU A 171 -9.63 5.81 11.35
C LEU A 171 -9.46 4.42 10.74
N GLU A 172 -9.77 4.26 9.46
CA GLU A 172 -9.58 2.99 8.75
C GLU A 172 -8.11 2.56 8.77
N LYS A 173 -7.18 3.48 8.45
CA LYS A 173 -5.73 3.21 8.51
C LYS A 173 -5.27 2.91 9.94
N ALA A 174 -5.80 3.61 10.93
CA ALA A 174 -5.45 3.38 12.34
C ALA A 174 -5.88 1.99 12.80
N MET A 175 -7.10 1.57 12.46
CA MET A 175 -7.57 0.22 12.75
C MET A 175 -6.67 -0.83 12.10
N ASN A 176 -6.44 -0.75 10.79
CA ASN A 176 -5.65 -1.76 10.06
C ASN A 176 -4.17 -1.84 10.50
N SER A 177 -3.64 -0.75 11.07
CA SER A 177 -2.26 -0.67 11.56
C SER A 177 -2.12 -0.87 13.08
N THR A 178 -3.19 -1.18 13.82
CA THR A 178 -3.16 -1.48 15.26
C THR A 178 -3.11 -2.98 15.51
N ASP A 179 -2.41 -3.45 16.55
CA ASP A 179 -2.38 -4.88 16.92
C ASP A 179 -3.78 -5.33 17.33
N GLN A 180 -4.40 -6.15 16.48
CA GLN A 180 -5.71 -6.77 16.71
C GLN A 180 -5.58 -8.28 16.96
N GLY A 181 -4.36 -8.79 17.21
CA GLY A 181 -4.13 -10.22 17.41
C GLY A 181 -4.21 -11.07 16.12
N VAL A 182 -4.19 -10.47 14.94
CA VAL A 182 -4.34 -11.18 13.67
C VAL A 182 -3.21 -12.18 13.44
N GLY A 183 -3.59 -13.44 13.22
CA GLY A 183 -2.68 -14.56 12.92
C GLY A 183 -1.68 -14.88 14.02
N ARG A 184 -2.10 -14.69 15.27
CA ARG A 184 -1.61 -15.43 16.45
C ARG A 184 -2.34 -16.76 16.58
#